data_AF-J2ZUB1-F1
#
_entry.id   AF-J2ZUB1-F1
#
_cell.length_a   1.000
_cell.length_b   1.000
_cell.length_c   1.000
_cell.angle_alpha   90.00
_cell.angle_beta   90.00
_cell.angle_gamma   90.00
#
_symmetry.space_group_name_H-M   'P 1'
#
loop_
_entity.id
_entity.type
_entity.pdbx_description
1 polymer ?
#
loop_
_entity_poly.entity_id
_entity_poly.type
_entity_poly.pdbx_seq_one_letter_code
_entity_poly.pdbx_strand_id
1 'polypeptide(L)' 'MLKIGSHVSFSGKGLLNAAEEASTYGSSTFMIYTGAPQNTRR' A
#
# COMPACT_ATOMS: atom_id res chain seq x y z
N MET A 1 9.12 19.28 -4.35
CA MET A 1 8.68 18.12 -5.16
C MET A 1 7.40 17.59 -4.56
N LEU A 2 6.33 17.46 -5.35
CA LEU A 2 5.04 16.96 -4.88
C LEU A 2 5.13 15.45 -4.59
N LYS A 3 4.58 15.01 -3.46
CA LYS A 3 4.44 13.60 -3.11
C LYS A 3 3.03 13.14 -3.44
N ILE A 4 2.91 12.19 -4.35
CA ILE A 4 1.62 11.67 -4.83
C ILE A 4 1.67 10.15 -4.82
N GLY A 5 0.55 9.56 -4.42
CA GLY A 5 0.26 8.14 -4.62
C GLY A 5 -1.06 7.74 -4.00
N SER A 6 -1.22 6.44 -3.77
CA SER A 6 -2.50 5.81 -3.44
C SER A 6 -2.40 4.89 -2.23
N HIS A 7 -3.55 4.38 -1.80
CA HIS A 7 -3.61 3.25 -0.89
C HIS A 7 -3.27 1.96 -1.66
N VAL A 8 -2.36 1.16 -1.14
CA VAL A 8 -1.85 -0.07 -1.78
C VAL A 8 -2.07 -1.29 -0.87
N SER A 9 -2.01 -2.49 -1.44
CA SER A 9 -2.32 -3.71 -0.69
C SER A 9 -1.19 -4.12 0.26
N PHE A 10 -1.47 -4.14 1.56
CA PHE A 10 -0.59 -4.73 2.56
C PHE A 10 -1.15 -6.09 2.98
N SER A 11 -0.80 -7.11 2.20
CA SER A 11 -1.22 -8.50 2.40
C SER A 11 -0.18 -9.29 3.22
N GLY A 12 -0.37 -10.60 3.37
CA GLY A 12 0.63 -11.49 3.98
C GLY A 12 1.99 -11.50 3.29
N LYS A 13 2.13 -10.85 2.12
CA LYS A 13 3.41 -10.61 1.43
C LYS A 13 4.22 -9.45 2.03
N GLY A 14 3.62 -8.66 2.93
CA GLY A 14 4.30 -7.62 3.69
C GLY A 14 4.64 -6.36 2.90
N LEU A 15 5.54 -5.55 3.47
CA LEU A 15 5.80 -4.17 3.04
C LEU A 15 6.46 -4.10 1.66
N LEU A 16 7.31 -5.07 1.32
CA LEU A 16 8.00 -5.10 0.03
C LEU A 16 6.99 -5.13 -1.12
N ASN A 17 5.94 -5.96 -1.01
CA ASN A 17 4.90 -6.04 -2.02
C ASN A 17 4.11 -4.73 -2.16
N ALA A 18 3.78 -4.08 -1.05
CA ALA A 18 3.12 -2.77 -1.07
C ALA A 18 3.99 -1.69 -1.74
N ALA A 19 5.30 -1.70 -1.47
CA ALA A 19 6.25 -0.77 -2.08
C ALA A 19 6.42 -1.02 -3.59
N GLU A 20 6.48 -2.29 -4.01
CA GLU A 20 6.50 -2.68 -5.42
C GLU A 20 5.23 -2.21 -6.15
N GLU A 21 4.06 -2.42 -5.57
CA GLU A 21 2.78 -1.94 -6.13
C GLU A 21 2.80 -0.42 -6.32
N ALA A 22 3.16 0.34 -5.28
CA ALA A 22 3.31 1.79 -5.36
C ALA A 22 4.32 2.24 -6.44
N SER A 23 5.42 1.48 -6.60
CA SER A 23 6.41 1.73 -7.64
C SER A 23 5.84 1.51 -9.04
N THR A 24 4.97 0.51 -9.25
CA THR A 24 4.31 0.31 -10.56
C THR A 24 3.38 1.47 -10.93
N TYR A 25 2.87 2.19 -9.94
CA TYR A 25 2.03 3.38 -10.13
C TYR A 25 2.84 4.67 -10.33
N GLY A 26 4.18 4.62 -10.30
CA GLY A 26 5.03 5.81 -10.35
C GLY A 26 4.85 6.73 -9.14
N SER A 27 4.39 6.18 -8.01
CA SER A 27 4.08 6.95 -6.81
C SER A 27 5.33 7.27 -5.99
N SER A 28 5.35 8.44 -5.37
CA SER A 28 6.42 8.90 -4.46
C SER A 28 6.03 8.83 -2.97
N THR A 29 4.78 8.42 -2.70
CA THR A 29 4.24 8.12 -1.37
C THR A 29 3.12 7.10 -1.52
N PHE A 30 2.78 6.35 -0.48
CA PHE A 30 1.64 5.43 -0.48
C PHE A 30 1.13 5.21 0.94
N MET A 31 -0.10 4.70 1.05
CA MET A 31 -0.74 4.38 2.34
C MET A 31 -0.99 2.87 2.43
N ILE A 32 -0.81 2.31 3.63
CA ILE A 32 -1.15 0.93 3.95
C ILE A 32 -1.92 0.87 5.27
N TYR A 33 -2.71 -0.19 5.45
CA TYR A 33 -3.14 -0.63 6.78
C TYR A 33 -2.13 -1.64 7.32
N THR A 34 -1.78 -1.54 8.61
CA THR A 34 -0.90 -2.52 9.28
C THR A 34 -1.60 -3.84 9.64
N GLY A 35 -2.92 -3.89 9.47
CA GLY A 35 -3.75 -5.06 9.66
C GLY A 35 -4.92 -5.08 8.66
N ALA A 36 -5.77 -6.09 8.76
CA ALA A 36 -6.94 -6.20 7.90
C ALA A 36 -7.86 -4.98 8.07
N PRO A 37 -8.27 -4.30 6.98
CA PRO A 37 -9.26 -3.23 7.02
C PRO A 37 -10.53 -3.63 7.78
N GLN A 38 -11.23 -2.67 8.38
CA GLN A 38 -12.40 -2.93 9.24
C GLN A 38 -13.47 -3.82 8.57
N ASN A 39 -13.64 -3.72 7.26
CA ASN A 39 -14.67 -4.44 6.50
C ASN A 39 -14.19 -5.80 5.95
N THR A 40 -12.96 -6.21 6.25
CA THR A 40 -12.45 -7.53 5.89
C THR A 40 -12.99 -8.55 6.89
N ARG A 41 -13.53 -9.68 6.40
CA ARG A 41 -13.90 -10.81 7.28
C ARG A 41 -12.67 -11.21 8.07
N ARG A 42 -12.79 -11.14 9.41
CA ARG A 42 -11.81 -11.73 10.33
C ARG A 42 -11.93 -13.24 10.34
#